data_AF-A0A973PK77-F1
#
_entry.id   AF-A0A973PK77-F1
#
_cell.length_a   1.000
_cell.length_b   1.000
_cell.length_c   1.000
_cell.angle_alpha   90.00
_cell.angle_beta   90.00
_cell.angle_gamma   90.00
#
_symmetry.space_group_name_H-M   'P 1'
#
loop_
_entity.id
_entity.type
_entity.pdbx_description
1 polymer ?
#
loop_
_entity_poly.entity_id
_entity_poly.type
_entity_poly.pdbx_seq_one_letter_code
_entity_poly.pdbx_strand_id
1 'polypeptide(L)'
;PIAAVRDALRTIGELCPGAETWVATKGPAMAAMALEHADGLLLSGVPHALLPEVTAKLRAAMTRPVVLGLSVAYGGPDGTAGTRDGRIRVALELGNLREEYRQAAGIDPGLVAAVKRELFGGGTLDRAADLVPAELLAQFTLLAPRSGLATAIGRLREHSGADVIEVSASAVFDDGGDLLAPEYATTPQGRS
;
A
#
# COMPACT_ATOMS: atom_id res chain seq x y z
N PRO A 1 -4.81 -10.35 -18.45
CA PRO A 1 -3.90 -9.82 -17.39
C PRO A 1 -3.28 -10.91 -16.50
N ILE A 2 -4.09 -11.72 -15.80
CA ILE A 2 -3.59 -12.76 -14.87
C ILE A 2 -2.68 -13.80 -15.57
N ALA A 3 -3.09 -14.31 -16.74
CA ALA A 3 -2.29 -15.27 -17.50
C ALA A 3 -0.90 -14.72 -17.87
N ALA A 4 -0.83 -13.45 -18.31
CA ALA A 4 0.43 -12.80 -18.66
C ALA A 4 1.36 -12.63 -17.45
N VAL A 5 0.81 -12.30 -16.26
CA VAL A 5 1.60 -12.22 -15.02
C VAL A 5 2.11 -13.61 -14.62
N ARG A 6 1.25 -14.64 -14.72
CA ARG A 6 1.65 -16.03 -14.46
C ARG A 6 2.81 -16.46 -15.37
N ASP A 7 2.68 -16.23 -16.67
CA ASP A 7 3.72 -16.61 -17.64
C ASP A 7 5.03 -15.85 -17.39
N ALA A 8 4.94 -14.58 -16.98
CA ALA A 8 6.11 -13.79 -16.59
C ALA A 8 6.78 -14.38 -15.34
N LEU A 9 6.03 -14.72 -14.28
CA LEU A 9 6.58 -15.34 -13.07
C LEU A 9 7.27 -16.68 -13.38
N ARG A 10 6.63 -17.53 -14.21
CA ARG A 10 7.23 -18.78 -14.68
C ARG A 10 8.53 -18.52 -15.43
N THR A 11 8.53 -17.56 -16.36
CA THR A 11 9.71 -17.20 -17.15
C THR A 11 10.84 -16.68 -16.26
N ILE A 12 10.53 -15.86 -15.25
CA ILE A 12 11.53 -15.38 -14.27
C ILE A 12 12.13 -16.56 -13.50
N GLY A 13 11.31 -17.50 -13.02
CA GLY A 13 11.80 -18.68 -12.32
C GLY A 13 12.70 -19.58 -13.18
N GLU A 14 12.42 -19.67 -14.49
CA GLU A 14 13.23 -20.42 -15.45
C GLU A 14 14.56 -19.74 -15.77
N LEU A 15 14.55 -18.41 -15.96
CA LEU A 15 15.73 -17.64 -16.37
C LEU A 15 16.63 -17.22 -15.20
N CYS A 16 16.05 -17.05 -14.01
CA CYS A 16 16.75 -16.57 -12.83
C CYS A 16 16.51 -17.50 -11.63
N PRO A 17 17.07 -18.74 -11.64
CA PRO A 17 16.92 -19.66 -10.53
C PRO A 17 17.42 -19.03 -9.22
N GLY A 18 16.55 -18.94 -8.21
CA GLY A 18 16.84 -18.34 -6.91
C GLY A 18 16.45 -16.86 -6.77
N ALA A 19 15.92 -16.22 -7.82
CA ALA A 19 15.31 -14.91 -7.67
C ALA A 19 13.99 -15.02 -6.89
N GLU A 20 13.84 -14.19 -5.86
CA GLU A 20 12.57 -14.06 -5.13
C GLU A 20 11.59 -13.22 -5.95
N THR A 21 10.36 -13.69 -6.05
CA THR A 21 9.30 -13.06 -6.84
C THR A 21 8.17 -12.57 -5.96
N TRP A 22 7.81 -11.30 -6.13
CA TRP A 22 6.77 -10.63 -5.35
C TRP A 22 5.69 -10.08 -6.28
N VAL A 23 4.42 -10.25 -5.91
CA VAL A 23 3.30 -9.73 -6.71
C VAL A 23 2.55 -8.65 -5.95
N ALA A 24 2.53 -7.45 -6.53
CA ALA A 24 1.66 -6.38 -6.10
C ALA A 24 0.22 -6.65 -6.54
N THR A 25 -0.71 -6.68 -5.60
CA THR A 25 -2.12 -6.99 -5.89
C THR A 25 -3.08 -6.26 -4.94
N LYS A 26 -4.28 -6.02 -5.46
CA LYS A 26 -5.43 -5.55 -4.67
C LYS A 26 -6.59 -6.54 -4.67
N GLY A 27 -6.49 -7.65 -5.41
CA GLY A 27 -7.64 -8.48 -5.75
C GLY A 27 -7.46 -9.96 -5.42
N PRO A 28 -8.51 -10.65 -4.94
CA PRO A 28 -8.44 -12.06 -4.55
C PRO A 28 -8.02 -12.98 -5.70
N ALA A 29 -8.42 -12.70 -6.94
CA ALA A 29 -8.04 -13.55 -8.09
C ALA A 29 -6.55 -13.47 -8.43
N MET A 30 -5.96 -12.26 -8.38
CA MET A 30 -4.52 -12.09 -8.61
C MET A 30 -3.71 -12.57 -7.41
N ALA A 31 -4.23 -12.35 -6.19
CA ALA A 31 -3.64 -12.92 -4.99
C ALA A 31 -3.60 -14.45 -5.07
N ALA A 32 -4.72 -15.11 -5.37
CA ALA A 32 -4.81 -16.56 -5.53
C ALA A 32 -3.82 -17.11 -6.56
N MET A 33 -3.70 -16.48 -7.73
CA MET A 33 -2.68 -16.88 -8.72
C MET A 33 -1.26 -16.69 -8.18
N ALA A 34 -0.98 -15.57 -7.53
CA ALA A 34 0.33 -15.32 -6.95
C ALA A 34 0.68 -16.30 -5.82
N LEU A 35 -0.30 -16.87 -5.11
CA LEU A 35 -0.04 -17.94 -4.12
C LEU A 35 0.60 -19.19 -4.74
N GLU A 36 0.34 -19.44 -6.03
CA GLU A 36 0.87 -20.61 -6.74
C GLU A 36 2.29 -20.38 -7.29
N HIS A 37 2.70 -19.12 -7.47
CA HIS A 37 3.84 -18.77 -8.31
C HIS A 37 4.80 -17.72 -7.74
N ALA A 38 4.43 -17.03 -6.66
CA ALA A 38 5.22 -15.97 -6.04
C ALA A 38 5.66 -16.36 -4.63
N ASP A 39 6.77 -15.78 -4.20
CA ASP A 39 7.34 -15.96 -2.87
C ASP A 39 6.64 -15.09 -1.82
N GLY A 40 5.98 -14.02 -2.26
CA GLY A 40 5.17 -13.18 -1.38
C GLY A 40 4.26 -12.21 -2.11
N LEU A 41 3.42 -11.54 -1.32
CA LEU A 41 2.45 -10.55 -1.81
C LEU A 41 2.77 -9.16 -1.27
N LEU A 42 2.60 -8.16 -2.14
CA LEU A 42 2.53 -6.76 -1.75
C LEU A 42 1.08 -6.28 -1.89
N LEU A 43 0.42 -5.97 -0.78
CA LEU A 43 -0.93 -5.39 -0.79
C LEU A 43 -0.83 -3.88 -0.64
N SER A 44 -1.47 -3.14 -1.54
CA SER A 44 -1.53 -1.67 -1.48
C SER A 44 -2.94 -1.16 -1.79
N GLY A 45 -3.25 0.05 -1.36
CA GLY A 45 -4.56 0.65 -1.64
C GLY A 45 -5.74 -0.07 -1.00
N VAL A 46 -5.50 -0.78 0.11
CA VAL A 46 -6.55 -1.35 0.96
C VAL A 46 -6.80 -0.38 2.11
N PRO A 47 -8.04 0.08 2.35
CA PRO A 47 -8.37 0.88 3.51
C PRO A 47 -7.94 0.19 4.81
N HIS A 48 -7.36 0.93 5.74
CA HIS A 48 -6.79 0.40 6.99
C HIS A 48 -7.76 -0.47 7.77
N ALA A 49 -9.03 -0.07 7.84
CA ALA A 49 -10.09 -0.81 8.53
C ALA A 49 -10.37 -2.20 7.92
N LEU A 50 -10.06 -2.39 6.64
CA LEU A 50 -10.25 -3.66 5.93
C LEU A 50 -9.01 -4.56 5.98
N LEU A 51 -7.85 -4.03 6.38
CA LEU A 51 -6.59 -4.78 6.41
C LEU A 51 -6.67 -6.07 7.24
N PRO A 52 -7.23 -6.10 8.47
CA PRO A 52 -7.25 -7.33 9.27
C PRO A 52 -8.01 -8.46 8.57
N GLU A 53 -9.17 -8.13 7.98
CA GLU A 53 -10.00 -9.11 7.27
C GLU A 53 -9.32 -9.60 5.98
N VAL A 54 -8.78 -8.67 5.19
CA VAL A 54 -8.10 -8.99 3.92
C VAL A 54 -6.88 -9.85 4.18
N THR A 55 -6.03 -9.47 5.14
CA THR A 55 -4.84 -10.25 5.50
C THR A 55 -5.23 -11.61 6.05
N ALA A 56 -6.22 -11.71 6.94
CA ALA A 56 -6.68 -13.00 7.48
C ALA A 56 -7.16 -13.96 6.38
N LYS A 57 -7.92 -13.46 5.40
CA LYS A 57 -8.35 -14.24 4.23
C LYS A 57 -7.17 -14.74 3.41
N LEU A 58 -6.15 -13.91 3.21
CA LEU A 58 -4.94 -14.29 2.49
C LEU A 58 -4.13 -15.34 3.26
N ARG A 59 -3.96 -15.16 4.58
CA ARG A 59 -3.29 -16.14 5.46
C ARG A 59 -3.97 -17.50 5.50
N ALA A 60 -5.30 -17.52 5.44
CA ALA A 60 -6.03 -18.78 5.35
C ALA A 60 -5.71 -19.55 4.06
N ALA A 61 -5.26 -18.86 3.01
CA ALA A 61 -4.92 -19.43 1.72
C ALA A 61 -3.41 -19.61 1.50
N MET A 62 -2.55 -19.00 2.32
CA MET A 62 -1.09 -18.96 2.09
C MET A 62 -0.26 -19.04 3.37
N THR A 63 0.88 -19.73 3.27
CA THR A 63 1.93 -19.73 4.31
C THR A 63 3.06 -18.74 4.03
N ARG A 64 3.02 -18.08 2.87
CA ARG A 64 4.03 -17.14 2.41
C ARG A 64 3.89 -15.75 3.07
N PRO A 65 4.94 -14.91 3.04
CA PRO A 65 4.86 -13.56 3.58
C PRO A 65 3.86 -12.66 2.86
N VAL A 66 3.19 -11.81 3.63
CA VAL A 66 2.33 -10.71 3.18
C VAL A 66 2.94 -9.40 3.64
N VAL A 67 3.34 -8.58 2.68
CA VAL A 67 3.83 -7.21 2.89
C VAL A 67 2.69 -6.25 2.58
N LEU A 68 2.42 -5.32 3.49
CA LEU A 68 1.52 -4.20 3.21
C LEU A 68 2.35 -3.00 2.78
N GLY A 69 2.10 -2.52 1.56
CA GLY A 69 2.58 -1.23 1.10
C GLY A 69 1.71 -0.13 1.71
N LEU A 70 2.34 0.70 2.53
CA LEU A 70 1.72 1.79 3.26
C LEU A 70 2.24 3.13 2.74
N SER A 71 1.30 4.02 2.48
CA SER A 71 1.59 5.43 2.31
C SER A 71 1.56 6.11 3.67
N VAL A 72 2.67 6.73 4.05
CA VAL A 72 2.74 7.54 5.27
C VAL A 72 2.49 8.99 4.89
N ALA A 73 1.69 9.70 5.66
CA ALA A 73 1.58 11.15 5.56
C ALA A 73 1.91 11.70 6.95
N TYR A 74 3.02 12.41 7.06
CA TYR A 74 3.37 13.08 8.30
C TYR A 74 2.55 14.36 8.42
N GLY A 75 2.50 14.88 9.65
CA GLY A 75 2.12 16.25 9.93
C GLY A 75 3.29 16.88 10.69
N GLY A 76 3.69 18.10 10.33
CA GLY A 76 4.50 18.93 11.23
C GLY A 76 3.77 19.16 12.58
N PRO A 77 4.35 19.95 13.51
CA PRO A 77 3.71 20.26 14.80
C PRO A 77 2.25 20.76 14.67
N ASP A 78 1.92 21.40 13.54
CA ASP A 78 0.60 21.95 13.23
C ASP A 78 -0.31 21.01 12.41
N GLY A 79 0.13 19.77 12.12
CA GLY A 79 -0.70 18.75 11.46
C GLY A 79 -0.91 18.93 9.93
N THR A 80 -0.17 19.83 9.28
CA THR A 80 -0.41 20.21 7.87
C THR A 80 0.67 19.76 6.87
N ALA A 81 1.94 19.71 7.28
CA ALA A 81 3.04 19.32 6.39
C ALA A 81 3.01 17.82 6.09
N GLY A 82 2.73 17.41 4.85
CA GLY A 82 2.55 16.01 4.40
C GLY A 82 1.11 15.65 4.02
N THR A 83 0.13 16.49 4.39
CA THR A 83 -1.29 16.28 4.05
C THR A 83 -1.55 16.37 2.55
N ARG A 84 -0.77 17.17 1.81
CA ARG A 84 -0.93 17.31 0.36
C ARG A 84 -0.55 16.03 -0.39
N ASP A 85 0.65 15.53 -0.16
CA ASP A 85 1.15 14.32 -0.83
C ASP A 85 0.32 13.10 -0.46
N GLY A 86 -0.11 13.02 0.80
CA GLY A 86 -1.09 12.03 1.25
C GLY A 86 -2.38 12.09 0.44
N ARG A 87 -2.95 13.29 0.21
CA ARG A 87 -4.16 13.44 -0.61
C ARG A 87 -3.92 13.09 -2.08
N ILE A 88 -2.78 13.45 -2.66
CA ILE A 88 -2.41 13.04 -4.03
C ILE A 88 -2.36 11.52 -4.13
N ARG A 89 -1.72 10.87 -3.16
CA ARG A 89 -1.60 9.42 -3.13
C ARG A 89 -2.97 8.76 -2.99
N VAL A 90 -3.80 9.24 -2.06
CA VAL A 90 -5.17 8.73 -1.89
C VAL A 90 -6.01 8.95 -3.13
N ALA A 91 -5.87 10.08 -3.83
CA ALA A 91 -6.56 10.30 -5.10
C ALA A 91 -6.18 9.22 -6.14
N LEU A 92 -4.90 8.89 -6.28
CA LEU A 92 -4.43 7.80 -7.15
C LEU A 92 -4.97 6.42 -6.71
N GLU A 93 -5.08 6.18 -5.41
CA GLU A 93 -5.69 4.95 -4.88
C GLU A 93 -7.18 4.88 -5.22
N LEU A 94 -7.94 5.97 -5.03
CA LEU A 94 -9.36 6.06 -5.39
C LEU A 94 -9.60 5.87 -6.89
N GLY A 95 -8.72 6.43 -7.73
CA GLY A 95 -8.76 6.22 -9.18
C GLY A 95 -8.69 4.76 -9.60
N ASN A 96 -8.05 3.92 -8.78
CA ASN A 96 -7.85 2.48 -9.04
C ASN A 96 -8.51 1.58 -7.98
N LEU A 97 -9.38 2.14 -7.12
CA LEU A 97 -9.96 1.40 -6.01
C LEU A 97 -10.96 0.37 -6.52
N ARG A 98 -10.89 -0.83 -5.95
CA ARG A 98 -11.82 -1.91 -6.28
C ARG A 98 -13.18 -1.59 -5.69
N GLU A 99 -14.22 -1.94 -6.44
CA GLU A 99 -15.62 -1.73 -6.06
C GLU A 99 -15.96 -2.35 -4.70
N GLU A 100 -15.49 -3.58 -4.47
CA GLU A 100 -15.68 -4.29 -3.20
C GLU A 100 -15.07 -3.56 -1.98
N TYR A 101 -13.87 -2.99 -2.13
CA TYR A 101 -13.25 -2.20 -1.06
C TYR A 101 -13.93 -0.84 -0.88
N ARG A 102 -14.36 -0.23 -1.98
CA ARG A 102 -15.11 1.03 -1.97
C ARG A 102 -16.42 0.86 -1.20
N GLN A 103 -17.18 -0.20 -1.48
CA GLN A 103 -18.43 -0.51 -0.79
C GLN A 103 -18.19 -0.84 0.70
N ALA A 104 -17.23 -1.71 1.00
CA ALA A 104 -16.93 -2.11 2.37
C ALA A 104 -16.43 -0.95 3.25
N ALA A 105 -15.70 0.01 2.67
CA ALA A 105 -15.24 1.21 3.37
C ALA A 105 -16.25 2.38 3.35
N GLY A 106 -17.43 2.20 2.76
CA GLY A 106 -18.45 3.25 2.69
C GLY A 106 -18.04 4.47 1.86
N ILE A 107 -17.19 4.28 0.85
CA ILE A 107 -16.67 5.37 0.02
C ILE A 107 -17.68 5.74 -1.07
N ASP A 108 -18.05 7.02 -1.11
CA ASP A 108 -19.02 7.56 -2.06
C ASP A 108 -18.60 7.30 -3.53
N PRO A 109 -19.43 6.60 -4.34
CA PRO A 109 -19.15 6.42 -5.76
C PRO A 109 -19.07 7.75 -6.53
N GLY A 110 -19.82 8.78 -6.10
CA GLY A 110 -19.79 10.12 -6.69
C GLY A 110 -18.42 10.77 -6.56
N LEU A 111 -17.84 10.74 -5.35
CA LEU A 111 -16.47 11.17 -5.09
C LEU A 111 -15.45 10.42 -5.96
N VAL A 112 -15.53 9.09 -6.04
CA VAL A 112 -14.59 8.29 -6.87
C VAL A 112 -14.70 8.66 -8.34
N ALA A 113 -15.92 8.88 -8.84
CA ALA A 113 -16.13 9.33 -10.22
C ALA A 113 -15.56 10.74 -10.47
N ALA A 114 -15.70 11.66 -9.51
CA ALA A 114 -15.09 13.00 -9.58
C ALA A 114 -13.56 12.93 -9.61
N VAL A 115 -12.96 12.15 -8.71
CA VAL A 115 -11.50 11.93 -8.69
C VAL A 115 -11.01 11.33 -9.99
N LYS A 116 -11.69 10.29 -10.53
CA LYS A 116 -11.34 9.70 -11.83
C LYS A 116 -11.41 10.69 -12.98
N ARG A 117 -12.39 11.61 -12.95
CA ARG A 117 -12.50 12.66 -13.97
C ARG A 117 -11.30 13.59 -13.93
N GLU A 118 -10.84 13.99 -12.75
CA GLU A 118 -9.64 14.82 -12.64
C GLU A 118 -8.37 14.06 -13.06
N LEU A 119 -8.23 12.78 -12.69
CA LEU A 119 -7.05 11.98 -13.03
C LEU A 119 -6.95 11.60 -14.51
N PHE A 120 -8.08 11.23 -15.13
CA PHE A 120 -8.10 10.59 -16.45
C PHE A 120 -8.88 11.38 -17.51
N GLY A 121 -9.61 12.42 -17.11
CA GLY A 121 -10.45 13.24 -17.98
C GLY A 121 -9.85 14.58 -18.38
N GLY A 122 -8.54 14.77 -18.21
CA GLY A 122 -7.82 16.01 -18.56
C GLY A 122 -7.73 17.04 -17.43
N GLY A 123 -8.03 16.65 -16.19
CA GLY A 123 -7.75 17.46 -15.00
C GLY A 123 -6.29 17.35 -14.55
N THR A 124 -6.03 17.74 -13.30
CA THR A 124 -4.68 17.67 -12.71
C THR A 124 -4.67 16.77 -11.47
N LEU A 125 -3.49 16.20 -11.14
CA LEU A 125 -3.27 15.50 -9.87
C LEU A 125 -3.64 16.37 -8.67
N ASP A 126 -3.35 17.66 -8.77
CA ASP A 126 -3.67 18.64 -7.73
C ASP A 126 -5.17 18.77 -7.48
N ARG A 127 -5.97 18.89 -8.54
CA ARG A 127 -7.43 18.96 -8.41
C ARG A 127 -8.02 17.66 -7.90
N ALA A 128 -7.48 16.52 -8.33
CA ALA A 128 -7.88 15.22 -7.81
C ALA A 128 -7.62 15.11 -6.30
N ALA A 129 -6.49 15.65 -5.82
CA ALA A 129 -6.13 15.67 -4.40
C ALA A 129 -7.01 16.63 -3.57
N ASP A 130 -7.46 17.75 -4.15
CA ASP A 130 -8.37 18.70 -3.46
C ASP A 130 -9.73 18.08 -3.14
N LEU A 131 -10.13 17.06 -3.89
CA LEU A 131 -11.37 16.32 -3.66
C LEU A 131 -11.28 15.33 -2.49
N VAL A 132 -10.08 14.98 -2.02
CA VAL A 132 -9.90 13.96 -0.97
C VAL A 132 -10.15 14.57 0.42
N PRO A 133 -11.21 14.14 1.13
CA PRO A 133 -11.50 14.65 2.47
C PRO A 133 -10.53 14.04 3.50
N ALA A 134 -10.38 14.72 4.64
CA ALA A 134 -9.42 14.34 5.68
C ALA A 134 -9.73 12.96 6.29
N GLU A 135 -11.00 12.61 6.40
CA GLU A 135 -11.46 11.31 6.90
C GLU A 135 -11.01 10.18 5.99
N LEU A 136 -11.02 10.41 4.68
CA LEU A 136 -10.59 9.43 3.69
C LEU A 136 -9.06 9.34 3.64
N LEU A 137 -8.37 10.46 3.85
CA LEU A 137 -6.91 10.45 4.03
C LEU A 137 -6.49 9.52 5.18
N ALA A 138 -7.16 9.60 6.33
CA ALA A 138 -6.88 8.75 7.49
C ALA A 138 -7.18 7.24 7.26
N GLN A 139 -8.01 6.91 6.27
CA GLN A 139 -8.30 5.51 5.93
C GLN A 139 -7.19 4.83 5.12
N PHE A 140 -6.33 5.59 4.44
CA PHE A 140 -5.32 5.03 3.53
C PHE A 140 -3.89 5.45 3.89
N THR A 141 -3.75 6.43 4.78
CA THR A 141 -2.44 6.94 5.19
C THR A 141 -2.27 6.90 6.69
N LEU A 142 -1.04 6.62 7.12
CA LEU A 142 -0.70 6.68 8.54
C LEU A 142 -0.35 8.11 8.89
N LEU A 143 -1.27 8.78 9.59
CA LEU A 143 -1.10 10.13 10.11
C LEU A 143 -0.51 10.07 11.52
N ALA A 144 0.78 10.34 11.64
CA ALA A 144 1.48 10.37 12.93
C ALA A 144 2.58 11.43 12.92
N PRO A 145 2.87 12.07 14.08
CA PRO A 145 4.09 12.87 14.21
C PRO A 145 5.32 11.99 14.02
N ARG A 146 6.41 12.57 13.53
CA ARG A 146 7.68 11.87 13.24
C ARG A 146 8.14 10.98 14.40
N SER A 147 8.11 11.48 15.63
CA SER A 147 8.53 10.76 16.84
C SER A 147 7.64 9.57 17.22
N GLY A 148 6.41 9.49 16.69
CA GLY A 148 5.46 8.41 16.95
C GLY A 148 5.31 7.41 15.80
N LEU A 149 6.02 7.60 14.69
CA LEU A 149 5.78 6.85 13.46
C LEU A 149 6.11 5.36 13.59
N ALA A 150 7.26 5.02 14.18
CA ALA A 150 7.66 3.63 14.43
C ALA A 150 6.59 2.86 15.25
N THR A 151 6.10 3.48 16.32
CA THR A 151 5.02 2.94 17.15
C THR A 151 3.72 2.79 16.36
N ALA A 152 3.37 3.76 15.53
CA ALA A 152 2.17 3.74 14.72
C ALA A 152 2.23 2.64 13.64
N ILE A 153 3.38 2.45 13.01
CA ILE A 153 3.65 1.35 12.07
C ILE A 153 3.54 0.00 12.78
N GLY A 154 4.15 -0.14 13.96
CA GLY A 154 4.08 -1.37 14.75
C GLY A 154 2.64 -1.76 15.09
N ARG A 155 1.84 -0.79 15.56
CA ARG A 155 0.41 -1.00 15.83
C ARG A 155 -0.37 -1.38 14.58
N LEU A 156 -0.09 -0.74 13.44
CA LEU A 156 -0.76 -1.08 12.19
C LEU A 156 -0.40 -2.49 11.72
N ARG A 157 0.86 -2.89 11.84
CA ARG A 157 1.32 -4.26 11.54
C ARG A 157 0.60 -5.29 12.40
N GLU A 158 0.57 -5.08 13.71
CA GLU A 158 -0.12 -5.97 14.67
C GLU A 158 -1.60 -6.05 14.37
N HIS A 159 -2.26 -4.91 14.15
CA HIS A 159 -3.68 -4.84 13.87
C HIS A 159 -4.04 -5.52 12.54
N SER A 160 -3.23 -5.30 11.50
CA SER A 160 -3.46 -5.82 10.16
C SER A 160 -3.09 -7.28 9.98
N GLY A 161 -2.26 -7.86 10.86
CA GLY A 161 -1.75 -9.23 10.72
C GLY A 161 -0.67 -9.43 9.65
N ALA A 162 -0.09 -8.32 9.16
CA ALA A 162 0.95 -8.35 8.12
C ALA A 162 2.32 -8.76 8.67
N ASP A 163 3.15 -9.40 7.85
CA ASP A 163 4.53 -9.71 8.24
C ASP A 163 5.40 -8.47 8.28
N VAL A 164 5.21 -7.59 7.29
CA VAL A 164 6.04 -6.43 7.03
C VAL A 164 5.15 -5.28 6.57
N ILE A 165 5.48 -4.07 7.00
CA ILE A 165 4.94 -2.83 6.46
C ILE A 165 6.05 -2.18 5.63
N GLU A 166 5.82 -2.05 4.33
CA GLU A 166 6.66 -1.26 3.43
C GLU A 166 6.18 0.19 3.48
N VAL A 167 7.08 1.11 3.81
CA VAL A 167 6.76 2.54 3.91
C VAL A 167 7.26 3.24 2.66
N SER A 168 6.35 3.79 1.85
CA SER A 168 6.71 4.44 0.61
C SER A 168 7.45 5.76 0.84
N ALA A 169 8.59 5.91 0.16
CA ALA A 169 9.55 7.02 0.23
C ALA A 169 8.98 8.45 0.08
N SER A 170 7.87 8.68 -0.62
CA SER A 170 7.34 10.06 -0.76
C SER A 170 7.02 10.74 0.59
N ALA A 171 6.96 9.97 1.68
CA ALA A 171 6.75 10.44 3.03
C ALA A 171 8.03 10.77 3.82
N VAL A 172 9.23 10.58 3.26
CA VAL A 172 10.48 10.50 4.05
C VAL A 172 11.61 11.38 3.50
N PHE A 173 11.65 11.65 2.20
CA PHE A 173 12.87 12.18 1.56
C PHE A 173 12.97 13.70 1.44
N ASP A 174 11.95 14.47 1.81
CA ASP A 174 12.08 15.95 1.84
C ASP A 174 12.90 16.46 3.05
N ASP A 175 13.23 15.59 4.03
CA ASP A 175 13.99 15.93 5.25
C ASP A 175 15.23 15.05 5.51
N GLY A 176 15.79 14.41 4.46
CA GLY A 176 17.02 13.63 4.55
C GLY A 176 16.80 12.18 5.02
N GLY A 177 17.40 11.23 4.29
CA GLY A 177 17.21 9.78 4.40
C GLY A 177 17.62 9.09 5.71
N ASP A 178 17.66 9.81 6.84
CA ASP A 178 18.05 9.29 8.18
C ASP A 178 16.87 8.80 9.03
N LEU A 179 15.67 8.70 8.43
CA LEU A 179 14.42 8.48 9.16
C LEU A 179 14.12 7.02 9.52
N LEU A 180 14.78 6.04 8.89
CA LEU A 180 14.39 4.62 8.99
C LEU A 180 15.53 3.59 9.16
N ALA A 181 16.78 3.98 9.45
CA ALA A 181 17.83 3.00 9.74
C ALA A 181 18.64 3.43 10.98
N PRO A 182 18.70 2.61 12.06
CA PRO A 182 19.21 1.23 12.01
C PRO A 182 18.26 0.12 12.51
N GLU A 183 17.08 0.45 13.05
CA GLU A 183 16.23 -0.51 13.79
C GLU A 183 15.40 -1.44 12.89
N TYR A 184 15.26 -1.09 11.60
CA TYR A 184 14.51 -1.84 10.60
C TYR A 184 15.39 -2.40 9.46
N ALA A 185 16.72 -2.26 9.56
CA ALA A 185 17.66 -2.87 8.64
C ALA A 185 17.83 -4.37 8.97
N THR A 186 16.79 -5.17 8.78
CA THR A 186 16.89 -6.63 8.78
C THR A 186 16.75 -7.17 7.37
N THR A 187 17.79 -6.94 6.57
CA THR A 187 18.19 -7.94 5.57
C THR A 187 19.24 -8.84 6.23
N PRO A 188 19.09 -10.18 6.19
CA PRO A 188 20.24 -11.03 6.39
C PRO A 188 21.18 -10.76 5.22
N GLN A 189 22.29 -10.07 5.48
CA GLN A 189 23.41 -10.11 4.55
C GLN A 189 23.88 -11.56 4.50
N GLY A 190 23.41 -12.27 3.48
CA GLY A 190 23.96 -13.55 3.09
C GLY A 190 25.46 -13.36 2.89
N ARG A 191 26.23 -14.08 3.68
CA ARG A 191 27.65 -14.30 3.41
C ARG A 191 27.74 -15.15 2.14
N SER A 192 28.44 -14.64 1.15
CA SER A 192 29.19 -15.43 0.17
C SER A 192 30.41 -14.61 -0.22
#